data_AF-A0ABD2MW67-F1
#
_entry.id   AF-A0ABD2MW67-F1
#
_cell.length_a   1.000
_cell.length_b   1.000
_cell.length_c   1.000
_cell.angle_alpha   90.00
_cell.angle_beta   90.00
_cell.angle_gamma   90.00
#
_symmetry.space_group_name_H-M   'P 1'
#
loop_
_entity.id
_entity.type
_entity.pdbx_description
1 polymer ?
#
loop_
_entity_poly.entity_id
_entity_poly.type
_entity_poly.pdbx_seq_one_letter_code
_entity_poly.pdbx_strand_id
1 'polypeptide(L)'
;MNLDLLSKNKQKVIDYKNVLKSNNISIINKINKQSITRINRKGEDTIIDHVLTNRNQNGFSEIILKDTPLSDHKSIEFEMNVKSMKKSLIKKYKQTKTDYNKLKELLDMELKEKSTTSFKELQEIIIKLLPRLP
;
A
#
# COMPACT_ATOMS: atom_id res chain seq x y z
N MET A 1 17.27 19.29 5.97
CA MET A 1 17.07 19.97 4.67
C MET A 1 15.66 19.64 4.21
N ASN A 2 14.77 20.63 4.06
CA ASN A 2 13.44 20.39 3.51
C ASN A 2 13.59 20.20 2.00
N LEU A 3 13.16 19.06 1.46
CA LEU A 3 13.19 18.80 0.03
C LEU A 3 11.97 19.45 -0.61
N ASP A 4 12.19 20.42 -1.49
CA ASP A 4 11.13 20.99 -2.33
C ASP A 4 10.94 20.13 -3.59
N LEU A 5 9.74 19.59 -3.80
CA LEU A 5 9.41 18.79 -4.98
C LEU A 5 9.29 19.62 -6.26
N LEU A 6 9.15 20.95 -6.15
CA LEU A 6 9.21 21.87 -7.28
C LEU A 6 10.64 22.34 -7.59
N SER A 7 11.62 21.92 -6.79
CA SER A 7 13.00 22.41 -6.88
C SER A 7 13.57 22.31 -8.30
N LYS A 8 14.43 23.28 -8.64
CA LYS A 8 15.25 23.25 -9.85
C LYS A 8 16.27 22.11 -9.82
N ASN A 9 16.66 21.63 -8.63
CA ASN A 9 17.55 20.48 -8.51
C ASN A 9 16.76 19.18 -8.72
N LYS A 10 16.58 18.77 -9.98
CA LYS A 10 15.81 17.59 -10.35
C LYS A 10 16.43 16.28 -9.86
N GLN A 11 17.77 16.20 -9.78
CA GLN A 11 18.44 14.98 -9.32
C GLN A 11 18.05 14.64 -7.88
N LYS A 12 18.07 15.62 -6.97
CA LYS A 12 17.63 15.41 -5.57
C LYS A 12 16.18 14.91 -5.47
N VAL A 13 15.29 15.41 -6.34
CA VAL A 13 13.89 14.98 -6.38
C VAL A 13 13.77 13.55 -6.92
N ILE A 14 14.58 13.19 -7.92
CA ILE A 14 14.64 11.83 -8.47
C ILE A 14 15.17 10.86 -7.41
N ASP A 15 16.26 11.18 -6.73
CA ASP A 15 16.86 10.34 -5.70
C ASP A 15 15.87 10.07 -4.57
N TYR A 16 15.16 11.12 -4.12
CA TYR A 16 14.10 10.98 -3.13
C TYR A 16 12.97 10.06 -3.60
N LYS A 17 12.47 10.24 -4.83
CA LYS A 17 11.43 9.37 -5.40
C LYS A 17 11.89 7.92 -5.52
N ASN A 18 13.15 7.69 -5.84
CA ASN A 18 13.72 6.35 -5.93
C ASN A 18 13.76 5.68 -4.56
N VAL A 19 14.17 6.40 -3.51
CA VAL A 19 14.13 5.89 -2.13
C VAL A 19 12.71 5.56 -1.70
N LEU A 20 11.72 6.39 -2.01
CA LEU A 20 10.33 6.08 -1.68
C LEU A 20 9.86 4.82 -2.43
N LYS A 21 10.15 4.74 -3.73
CA LYS A 21 9.78 3.59 -4.57
C LYS A 21 10.40 2.28 -4.08
N SER A 22 11.67 2.27 -3.68
CA SER A 22 12.33 1.07 -3.16
C SER A 22 11.74 0.58 -1.83
N ASN A 23 11.05 1.47 -1.10
CA ASN A 23 10.38 1.16 0.16
C ASN A 23 8.88 0.92 0.00
N ASN A 24 8.37 0.78 -1.24
CA ASN A 24 6.94 0.67 -1.54
C ASN A 24 6.11 1.84 -0.96
N ILE A 25 6.69 3.04 -0.95
CA ILE A 25 6.03 4.28 -0.52
C ILE A 25 5.74 5.14 -1.75
N SER A 26 4.55 5.72 -1.78
CA SER A 26 4.09 6.63 -2.83
C SER A 26 3.76 8.00 -2.23
N ILE A 27 4.04 9.06 -2.99
CA ILE A 27 3.62 10.43 -2.67
C ILE A 27 2.16 10.59 -3.10
N ILE A 28 1.30 11.10 -2.22
CA ILE A 28 -0.11 11.39 -2.53
C ILE A 28 -0.26 12.81 -3.11
N ASN A 29 0.59 13.76 -2.70
CA ASN A 29 0.56 15.12 -3.25
C ASN A 29 0.64 15.12 -4.77
N LYS A 30 -0.15 15.98 -5.40
CA LYS A 30 0.13 16.41 -6.78
C LYS A 30 1.38 17.30 -6.76
N ILE A 31 2.27 17.10 -7.73
CA ILE A 31 3.53 17.86 -7.82
C ILE A 31 3.40 18.88 -8.96
N ASN A 32 2.68 19.97 -8.71
CA ASN A 32 2.48 21.06 -9.65
C ASN A 32 2.25 22.40 -8.91
N LYS A 33 2.22 23.51 -9.63
CA LYS A 33 2.02 24.84 -9.06
C LYS A 33 0.66 25.04 -8.40
N GLN A 34 -0.35 24.25 -8.73
CA GLN A 34 -1.67 24.35 -8.09
C GLN A 34 -1.69 23.67 -6.71
N SER A 35 -0.64 22.92 -6.36
CA SER A 35 -0.56 22.10 -5.15
C SER A 35 0.58 22.50 -4.22
N ILE A 36 0.93 23.79 -4.23
CA ILE A 36 1.94 24.41 -3.36
C ILE A 36 1.53 24.27 -1.89
N THR A 37 2.41 23.73 -1.05
CA THR A 37 2.14 23.57 0.38
C THR A 37 2.65 24.73 1.21
N ARG A 38 3.54 25.56 0.65
CA ARG A 38 4.09 26.73 1.33
C ARG A 38 4.51 27.81 0.34
N ILE A 39 4.21 29.06 0.67
CA ILE A 39 4.78 30.24 0.02
C ILE A 39 5.80 30.82 0.99
N ASN A 40 7.10 30.75 0.69
CA ASN A 40 8.10 31.21 1.65
C ASN A 40 8.13 32.75 1.78
N ARG A 41 8.92 33.28 2.72
CA ARG A 41 9.06 34.75 2.94
C ARG A 41 9.57 35.55 1.73
N LYS A 42 10.14 34.88 0.72
CA LYS A 42 10.57 35.49 -0.54
C LYS A 42 9.49 35.43 -1.62
N GLY A 43 8.30 34.91 -1.30
CA GLY A 43 7.21 34.69 -2.24
C GLY A 43 7.43 33.48 -3.16
N GLU A 44 8.33 32.56 -2.80
CA GLU A 44 8.59 31.38 -3.62
C GLU A 44 7.63 30.25 -3.28
N ASP A 45 6.99 29.73 -4.32
CA ASP A 45 6.11 28.58 -4.31
C ASP A 45 6.89 27.28 -4.10
N THR A 46 6.58 26.53 -3.04
CA THR A 46 7.26 25.29 -2.71
C THR A 46 6.31 24.17 -2.32
N ILE A 47 6.72 22.93 -2.59
CA ILE A 47 6.05 21.72 -2.07
C ILE A 47 7.07 21.04 -1.17
N ILE A 48 7.00 21.33 0.13
CA ILE A 48 7.91 20.76 1.15
C ILE A 48 7.18 19.88 2.17
N ASP A 49 5.85 19.95 2.21
CA ASP A 49 5.02 19.15 3.10
C ASP A 49 4.44 17.98 2.30
N HIS A 50 4.91 16.77 2.61
CA HIS A 50 4.60 15.58 1.83
C HIS A 50 3.68 14.65 2.60
N VAL A 51 2.59 14.24 1.95
CA VAL A 51 1.74 13.14 2.38
C VAL A 51 2.18 11.89 1.63
N LEU A 52 2.62 10.90 2.41
CA LEU A 52 3.16 9.64 1.92
C LEU A 52 2.27 8.48 2.35
N THR A 53 2.23 7.41 1.54
CA THR A 53 1.52 6.19 1.90
C THR A 53 2.23 4.96 1.35
N ASN A 54 2.19 3.88 2.12
CA ASN A 54 2.57 2.53 1.67
C ASN A 54 1.35 1.73 1.19
N ARG A 55 0.18 2.37 1.08
CA ARG A 55 -1.09 1.74 0.67
C ARG A 55 -1.44 2.14 -0.75
N ASN A 56 -2.33 1.35 -1.35
CA ASN A 56 -2.87 1.66 -2.66
C ASN A 56 -3.59 3.02 -2.63
N GLN A 57 -3.24 3.92 -3.56
CA GLN A 57 -3.69 5.32 -3.56
C GLN A 57 -5.22 5.46 -3.69
N ASN A 58 -5.90 4.45 -4.24
CA ASN A 58 -7.35 4.42 -4.42
C ASN A 58 -8.16 4.49 -3.11
N GLY A 59 -7.52 4.42 -1.94
CA GLY A 59 -8.14 4.59 -0.63
C GLY A 59 -8.19 6.03 -0.12
N PHE A 60 -7.63 7.00 -0.84
CA PHE A 60 -7.57 8.39 -0.42
C PHE A 60 -8.43 9.28 -1.32
N SER A 61 -9.08 10.29 -0.75
CA SER A 61 -9.70 11.37 -1.53
C SER A 61 -8.62 12.23 -2.18
N GLU A 62 -9.06 13.17 -3.02
CA GLU A 62 -8.21 14.26 -3.49
C GLU A 62 -7.67 15.06 -2.29
N ILE A 63 -6.41 15.52 -2.38
CA ILE A 63 -5.81 16.42 -1.40
C ILE A 63 -6.38 17.82 -1.57
N ILE A 64 -6.83 18.40 -0.46
CA ILE A 64 -7.31 19.77 -0.35
C ILE A 64 -6.26 20.58 0.40
N LEU A 65 -5.89 21.73 -0.16
CA LEU A 65 -4.97 22.67 0.47
C LEU A 65 -5.73 23.91 0.91
N LYS A 66 -5.61 24.29 2.18
CA LYS A 66 -6.26 25.48 2.74
C LYS A 66 -5.22 26.46 3.24
N ASP A 67 -5.37 27.71 2.86
CA ASP A 67 -4.54 28.78 3.40
C ASP A 67 -4.82 28.96 4.90
N THR A 68 -3.77 29.23 5.66
CA THR A 68 -3.88 29.50 7.09
C THR A 68 -3.47 30.95 7.36
N PRO A 69 -4.25 31.71 8.16
CA PRO A 69 -4.00 33.15 8.33
C PRO A 69 -2.72 33.46 9.14
N LEU A 70 -2.14 32.46 9.82
CA LEU A 70 -1.02 32.63 10.75
C LEU A 70 0.24 31.86 10.32
N SER A 71 0.23 31.21 9.16
CA SER A 71 1.38 30.44 8.67
C SER A 71 1.62 30.69 7.19
N ASP A 72 2.89 30.60 6.81
CA ASP A 72 3.31 30.59 5.41
C ASP A 72 3.09 29.21 4.76
N HIS A 73 2.69 28.21 5.57
CA HIS A 73 2.23 26.89 5.14
C HIS A 73 0.70 26.81 4.98
N LYS A 74 0.28 26.00 4.02
CA LYS A 74 -1.12 25.59 3.84
C LYS A 74 -1.41 24.34 4.66
N SER A 75 -2.60 24.28 5.24
CA SER A 75 -3.13 23.03 5.82
C SER A 75 -3.41 22.03 4.71
N ILE A 76 -3.00 20.78 4.93
CA ILE A 76 -3.26 19.67 4.02
C ILE A 76 -4.38 18.81 4.60
N GLU A 77 -5.49 18.72 3.88
CA GLU A 77 -6.63 17.90 4.25
C GLU A 77 -6.86 16.81 3.20
N PHE A 78 -7.21 15.61 3.67
CA PHE A 78 -7.64 14.50 2.83
C PHE A 78 -8.47 13.53 3.65
N GLU A 79 -9.36 12.81 2.98
CA GLU A 79 -10.12 11.71 3.57
C GLU A 79 -9.50 10.37 3.19
N MET A 80 -9.60 9.41 4.09
CA MET A 80 -9.19 8.04 3.83
C MET A 80 -10.40 7.12 3.93
N ASN A 81 -10.74 6.46 2.82
CA ASN A 81 -11.80 5.48 2.77
C ASN A 81 -11.33 4.15 3.38
N VAL A 82 -11.68 3.94 4.65
CA VAL A 82 -11.33 2.72 5.39
C VAL A 82 -12.19 1.50 4.99
N LYS A 83 -13.32 1.71 4.31
CA LYS A 83 -14.28 0.62 4.01
C LYS A 83 -13.81 -0.31 2.89
N SER A 84 -13.06 0.18 1.89
CA SER A 84 -12.48 -0.66 0.83
C SER A 84 -11.42 -1.63 1.38
N MET A 85 -10.75 -1.26 2.49
CA MET A 85 -9.76 -2.11 3.15
C MET A 85 -10.38 -3.34 3.80
N LYS A 86 -11.53 -3.18 4.50
CA LYS A 86 -12.23 -4.32 5.14
C LYS A 86 -12.72 -5.36 4.13
N LYS A 87 -13.27 -4.93 2.97
CA LYS A 87 -13.78 -5.85 1.96
C LYS A 87 -12.69 -6.76 1.37
N SER A 88 -11.48 -6.24 1.12
CA SER A 88 -10.37 -7.04 0.58
C SER A 88 -9.86 -8.08 1.59
N LEU A 89 -9.76 -7.71 2.88
CA LEU A 89 -9.35 -8.61 3.96
C LEU A 89 -10.39 -9.70 4.20
N ILE A 90 -11.67 -9.35 4.21
CA ILE A 90 -12.77 -10.31 4.32
C ILE A 90 -12.77 -11.27 3.13
N LYS A 91 -12.52 -10.78 1.90
CA LYS A 91 -12.43 -11.62 0.71
C LYS A 91 -11.24 -12.59 0.80
N LYS A 92 -10.05 -12.10 1.20
CA LYS A 92 -8.87 -12.95 1.43
C LYS A 92 -9.14 -14.02 2.49
N TYR A 93 -9.71 -13.64 3.62
CA TYR A 93 -10.05 -14.57 4.70
C TYR A 93 -11.05 -15.63 4.24
N LYS A 94 -12.10 -15.25 3.49
CA LYS A 94 -13.05 -16.18 2.91
C LYS A 94 -12.37 -17.16 1.94
N GLN A 95 -11.49 -16.68 1.07
CA GLN A 95 -10.72 -17.53 0.16
C GLN A 95 -9.84 -18.51 0.93
N THR A 96 -9.03 -18.04 1.88
CA THR A 96 -8.17 -18.90 2.70
C THR A 96 -8.97 -19.98 3.46
N LYS A 97 -10.16 -19.65 3.96
CA LYS A 97 -11.03 -20.63 4.61
C LYS A 97 -11.52 -21.69 3.61
N THR A 98 -11.92 -21.27 2.41
CA THR A 98 -12.32 -22.19 1.33
C THR A 98 -11.16 -23.12 0.95
N ASP A 99 -9.96 -22.54 0.75
CA ASP A 99 -8.75 -23.27 0.36
C ASP A 99 -8.38 -24.31 1.43
N TYR A 100 -8.44 -23.94 2.71
CA TYR A 100 -8.18 -24.86 3.82
C TYR A 100 -9.17 -26.01 3.87
N ASN A 101 -10.47 -25.71 3.73
CA ASN A 101 -11.50 -26.75 3.69
C ASN A 101 -11.28 -27.71 2.51
N LYS A 102 -10.92 -27.18 1.33
CA LYS A 102 -10.66 -28.01 0.15
C LYS A 102 -9.42 -28.85 0.30
N LEU A 103 -8.34 -28.29 0.87
CA LEU A 103 -7.13 -29.03 1.18
C LEU A 103 -7.43 -30.18 2.16
N LYS A 104 -8.25 -29.93 3.18
CA LYS A 104 -8.69 -30.96 4.12
C LYS A 104 -9.46 -32.08 3.42
N GLU A 105 -10.43 -31.76 2.57
CA GLU A 105 -11.18 -32.76 1.79
C GLU A 105 -10.26 -33.62 0.92
N LEU A 106 -9.34 -32.98 0.19
CA LEU A 106 -8.39 -33.66 -0.68
C LEU A 106 -7.44 -34.55 0.13
N LEU A 107 -6.99 -34.08 1.30
CA LEU A 107 -6.17 -34.86 2.20
C LEU A 107 -6.93 -36.07 2.76
N ASP A 108 -8.16 -35.88 3.22
CA ASP A 108 -9.01 -36.96 3.75
C ASP A 108 -9.31 -38.03 2.68
N MET A 109 -9.44 -37.64 1.41
CA MET A 109 -9.55 -38.59 0.28
C MET A 109 -8.26 -39.39 0.10
N GLU A 110 -7.13 -38.70 0.03
CA GLU A 110 -5.84 -39.34 -0.26
C GLU A 110 -5.38 -40.25 0.88
N LEU A 111 -5.72 -39.90 2.13
CA LEU A 111 -5.45 -40.72 3.32
C LEU A 111 -6.39 -41.93 3.45
N LYS A 112 -7.59 -41.88 2.85
CA LYS A 112 -8.45 -43.07 2.74
C LYS A 112 -7.90 -44.07 1.73
N GLU A 113 -7.26 -43.59 0.67
CA GLU A 113 -6.65 -44.42 -0.37
C GLU A 113 -5.24 -44.91 0.01
N LYS A 114 -4.54 -44.20 0.90
CA LYS A 114 -3.19 -44.54 1.38
C LYS A 114 -3.11 -44.51 2.90
N SER A 115 -2.79 -45.64 3.53
CA SER A 115 -2.39 -45.66 4.93
C SER A 115 -0.98 -45.06 5.08
N THR A 116 -0.90 -43.74 5.28
CA THR A 116 0.38 -43.08 5.61
C THR A 116 0.67 -43.23 7.10
N THR A 117 1.95 -43.42 7.44
CA THR A 117 2.39 -43.65 8.83
C THR A 117 3.44 -42.66 9.29
N SER A 118 3.98 -41.82 8.40
CA SER A 118 4.98 -40.80 8.77
C SER A 118 4.57 -39.37 8.42
N PHE A 119 5.04 -38.43 9.25
CA PHE A 119 4.84 -36.99 9.06
C PHE A 119 5.43 -36.47 7.74
N LYS A 120 6.53 -37.08 7.26
CA LYS A 120 7.19 -36.70 6.01
C LYS A 120 6.32 -37.03 4.80
N GLU A 121 5.67 -38.19 4.78
CA GLU A 121 4.72 -38.57 3.73
C GLU A 121 3.51 -37.63 3.71
N LEU A 122 3.00 -37.25 4.89
CA LEU A 122 1.92 -36.26 5.02
C LEU A 122 2.31 -34.89 4.42
N GLN A 123 3.52 -34.40 4.69
CA GLN A 123 4.00 -33.16 4.09
C GLN A 123 4.10 -33.25 2.57
N GLU A 124 4.61 -34.34 2.02
CA GLU A 124 4.72 -34.55 0.57
C GLU A 124 3.35 -34.59 -0.12
N ILE A 125 2.34 -35.20 0.53
CA ILE A 125 0.95 -35.20 0.04
C ILE A 125 0.40 -33.78 0.04
N ILE A 126 0.54 -33.04 1.14
CA ILE A 126 0.05 -31.65 1.24
C ILE A 126 0.68 -30.78 0.14
N ILE A 127 2.00 -30.85 -0.06
CA ILE A 127 2.71 -30.08 -1.09
C ILE A 127 2.17 -30.40 -2.50
N LYS A 128 1.85 -31.68 -2.78
CA LYS A 128 1.26 -32.10 -4.06
C LYS A 128 -0.18 -31.61 -4.26
N LEU A 129 -0.91 -31.37 -3.18
CA LEU A 129 -2.31 -30.92 -3.22
C LEU A 129 -2.45 -29.40 -3.34
N LEU A 130 -1.46 -28.61 -2.90
CA LEU A 130 -1.50 -27.15 -2.97
C LEU A 130 -1.79 -26.57 -4.37
N PRO A 131 -1.25 -27.10 -5.48
CA PRO A 131 -1.57 -26.60 -6.83
C PRO A 131 -3.00 -26.89 -7.30
N ARG A 132 -3.77 -27.72 -6.57
CA ARG A 132 -5.18 -28.06 -6.89
C ARG A 132 -6.19 -27.12 -6.22
N LEU A 133 -5.70 -26.15 -5.45
CA LEU A 133 -6.53 -25.11 -4.84
C LEU A 133 -6.92 -24.06 -5.89
N PRO A 134 -8.14 -23.48 -5.79
CA PRO A 134 -8.71 -22.54 -6.76
C PRO A 134 -8.04 -21.15 -6.79
#